data_AF-W7SY86-F1
#
_entry.id   AF-W7SY86-F1
#
_cell.length_a   1.000
_cell.length_b   1.000
_cell.length_c   1.000
_cell.angle_alpha   90.00
_cell.angle_beta   90.00
_cell.angle_gamma   90.00
#
_symmetry.space_group_name_H-M   'P 1'
#
loop_
_entity.id
_entity.type
_entity.pdbx_description
1 polymer ?
#
loop_
_entity_poly.entity_id
_entity_poly.type
_entity_poly.pdbx_seq_one_letter_code
_entity_poly.pdbx_strand_id
1 'polypeptide(L)'
;MRLIGQGKDYVLSLYRIVLGLLFVSHGAGTLFGVLGGKQQALAFGSWPGWWAAVIQLVAGSLVLIGLFTRGAALLCSGSMAFAYFTVHLPRSFFPLANGGEAAVQFR
;
A
#
# COMPACT_ATOMS: atom_id res chain seq x y z
N MET A 1 34.18 -5.26 -5.71
CA MET A 1 33.28 -4.39 -4.92
C MET A 1 32.58 -3.25 -5.68
N ARG A 2 33.03 -2.82 -6.88
CA ARG A 2 32.41 -1.71 -7.65
C ARG A 2 31.11 -2.05 -8.41
N LEU A 3 30.83 -3.32 -8.68
CA LEU A 3 29.68 -3.76 -9.49
C LEU A 3 28.33 -3.67 -8.75
N ILE A 4 28.33 -3.72 -7.41
CA ILE A 4 27.10 -3.65 -6.59
C ILE A 4 26.57 -2.20 -6.52
N GLY A 5 27.41 -1.20 -6.79
CA GLY A 5 27.03 0.21 -6.68
C GLY A 5 26.29 0.78 -7.88
N GLN A 6 26.57 0.28 -9.10
CA GLN A 6 26.10 0.91 -10.34
C GLN A 6 24.61 0.68 -10.63
N GLY A 7 24.05 -0.46 -10.18
CA GLY A 7 22.63 -0.77 -10.35
C GLY A 7 21.73 -0.31 -9.21
N LYS A 8 22.31 0.12 -8.08
CA LYS A 8 21.58 0.36 -6.83
C LYS A 8 20.44 1.38 -7.01
N ASP A 9 20.72 2.49 -7.68
CA ASP A 9 19.75 3.57 -7.84
C ASP A 9 18.61 3.18 -8.79
N TYR A 10 18.91 2.37 -9.81
CA TYR A 10 17.90 1.78 -10.70
C TYR A 10 17.02 0.78 -9.97
N VAL A 11 17.61 -0.10 -9.16
CA VAL A 11 16.87 -1.10 -8.37
C VAL A 11 15.96 -0.42 -7.35
N LEU A 12 16.44 0.61 -6.64
CA LEU A 12 15.63 1.37 -5.70
C LEU A 12 14.49 2.13 -6.40
N SER A 13 14.76 2.70 -7.58
CA SER A 13 13.74 3.38 -8.39
C SER A 13 12.67 2.41 -8.88
N LEU A 14 13.07 1.23 -9.36
CA LEU A 14 12.16 0.18 -9.79
C LEU A 14 11.31 -0.34 -8.61
N TYR A 15 11.94 -0.61 -7.47
CA TYR A 15 11.24 -1.03 -6.26
C TYR A 15 10.17 -0.02 -5.83
N ARG A 16 10.51 1.27 -5.84
CA ARG A 16 9.56 2.36 -5.58
C ARG A 16 8.39 2.35 -6.56
N ILE A 17 8.66 2.19 -7.85
CA ILE A 17 7.62 2.14 -8.89
C ILE A 17 6.69 0.95 -8.64
N VAL A 18 7.24 -0.23 -8.35
CA VAL A 18 6.44 -1.44 -8.07
C VAL A 18 5.55 -1.22 -6.83
N LEU A 19 6.11 -0.74 -5.72
CA LEU A 19 5.32 -0.46 -4.52
C LEU A 19 4.24 0.58 -4.77
N GLY A 20 4.58 1.71 -5.41
CA GLY A 20 3.62 2.75 -5.73
C GLY A 20 2.49 2.24 -6.61
N LEU A 21 2.79 1.43 -7.62
CA LEU A 21 1.80 0.82 -8.50
C LEU A 21 0.85 -0.13 -7.76
N LEU A 22 1.37 -0.95 -6.82
CA LEU A 22 0.56 -1.86 -6.02
C LEU A 22 -0.41 -1.08 -5.11
N PHE A 23 0.07 -0.04 -4.44
CA PHE A 23 -0.76 0.85 -3.63
C PHE A 23 -1.86 1.53 -4.47
N VAL A 24 -1.51 2.07 -5.64
CA VAL A 24 -2.47 2.69 -6.57
C VAL A 24 -3.52 1.67 -7.02
N SER A 25 -3.09 0.46 -7.36
CA SER A 25 -3.99 -0.60 -7.84
C SER A 25 -4.97 -1.05 -6.74
N HIS A 26 -4.50 -1.22 -5.50
CA HIS A 26 -5.37 -1.55 -4.37
C HIS A 26 -6.35 -0.42 -4.03
N GLY A 27 -5.88 0.83 -4.03
CA GLY A 27 -6.71 2.01 -3.82
C GLY A 27 -7.80 2.13 -4.89
N ALA A 28 -7.42 2.06 -6.17
CA ALA A 28 -8.34 2.12 -7.30
C ALA A 28 -9.34 0.96 -7.30
N GLY A 29 -8.87 -0.26 -7.04
CA GLY A 29 -9.74 -1.44 -6.97
C GLY A 29 -10.74 -1.38 -5.82
N THR A 30 -10.39 -0.71 -4.71
CA THR A 30 -11.31 -0.55 -3.57
C THR A 30 -12.30 0.59 -3.76
N LEU A 31 -11.88 1.71 -4.38
CA LEU A 31 -12.71 2.89 -4.58
C LEU A 31 -13.60 2.83 -5.82
N PHE A 32 -13.15 2.14 -6.87
CA PHE A 32 -13.83 2.16 -8.17
C PHE A 32 -14.22 0.77 -8.67
N GLY A 33 -13.81 -0.31 -7.99
CA GLY A 33 -14.10 -1.68 -8.40
C GLY A 33 -13.38 -2.11 -9.69
N VAL A 34 -12.20 -1.53 -9.96
CA VAL A 34 -11.39 -1.77 -11.17
C VAL A 34 -10.15 -2.64 -10.86
N LEU A 35 -9.34 -2.95 -11.88
CA LEU A 35 -8.01 -3.57 -11.74
C LEU A 35 -7.99 -4.91 -10.96
N GLY A 36 -9.07 -5.69 -11.03
CA GLY A 36 -9.18 -6.97 -10.31
C GLY A 36 -9.38 -6.81 -8.80
N GLY A 37 -9.73 -5.62 -8.33
CA GLY A 37 -10.12 -5.35 -6.94
C GLY A 37 -11.51 -5.90 -6.59
N LYS A 38 -12.13 -5.34 -5.55
CA LYS A 38 -13.48 -5.77 -5.13
C LYS A 38 -14.46 -5.57 -6.28
N GLN A 39 -15.36 -6.54 -6.51
CA GLN A 39 -16.36 -6.45 -7.59
C GLN A 39 -17.27 -5.23 -7.47
N GLN A 40 -17.41 -4.66 -6.27
CA GLN A 40 -18.13 -3.43 -6.01
C GLN A 40 -17.25 -2.46 -5.23
N ALA A 41 -17.30 -1.19 -5.65
CA ALA A 41 -16.69 -0.08 -4.93
C ALA A 41 -17.24 0.00 -3.50
N LEU A 42 -16.37 0.33 -2.53
CA LEU A 42 -16.82 0.60 -1.18
C LEU A 42 -17.75 1.82 -1.14
N ALA A 43 -18.76 1.75 -0.27
CA ALA A 43 -19.61 2.89 0.02
C ALA A 43 -18.77 4.11 0.43
N PHE A 44 -19.13 5.27 -0.10
CA PHE A 44 -18.43 6.53 0.16
C PHE A 44 -18.32 6.80 1.66
N GLY A 45 -17.11 7.11 2.13
CA GLY A 45 -16.84 7.42 3.53
C GLY A 45 -16.89 6.22 4.50
N SER A 46 -17.05 4.99 4.00
CA SER A 46 -17.13 3.80 4.87
C SER A 46 -15.83 3.56 5.65
N TRP A 47 -15.96 3.46 6.98
CA TRP A 47 -14.84 3.23 7.88
C TRP A 47 -14.52 1.74 8.04
N PRO A 48 -13.24 1.32 8.11
CA PRO A 48 -12.03 2.11 7.80
C PRO A 48 -11.61 2.05 6.32
N GLY A 49 -12.23 1.15 5.54
CA GLY A 49 -11.72 0.73 4.23
C GLY A 49 -11.68 1.81 3.16
N TRP A 50 -12.67 2.72 3.12
CA TRP A 50 -12.71 3.78 2.10
C TRP A 50 -11.55 4.76 2.29
N TRP A 51 -11.31 5.19 3.52
CA TRP A 51 -10.20 6.09 3.87
C TRP A 51 -8.83 5.46 3.61
N ALA A 52 -8.66 4.18 3.96
CA ALA A 52 -7.45 3.44 3.64
C ALA A 52 -7.21 3.43 2.12
N ALA A 53 -8.24 3.23 1.31
CA ALA A 53 -8.11 3.20 -0.14
C ALA A 53 -7.77 4.56 -0.77
N VAL A 54 -8.30 5.66 -0.21
CA VAL A 54 -7.92 7.02 -0.61
C VAL A 54 -6.44 7.27 -0.33
N ILE A 55 -5.95 6.90 0.85
CA ILE A 55 -4.53 7.03 1.20
C ILE A 55 -3.68 6.20 0.24
N GLN A 56 -4.06 4.94 -0.01
CA GLN A 56 -3.34 4.06 -0.93
C GLN A 56 -3.27 4.65 -2.34
N LEU A 57 -4.37 5.22 -2.84
CA LEU A 57 -4.41 5.83 -4.16
C LEU A 57 -3.55 7.09 -4.24
N VAL A 58 -3.72 8.03 -3.31
CA VAL A 58 -3.04 9.34 -3.35
C VAL A 58 -1.57 9.21 -2.97
N ALA A 59 -1.26 8.63 -1.82
CA ALA A 59 0.11 8.47 -1.37
C ALA A 59 0.88 7.44 -2.24
N GLY A 60 0.21 6.37 -2.69
CA GLY A 60 0.80 5.44 -3.67
C GLY A 60 1.17 6.12 -4.98
N SER A 61 0.32 7.02 -5.49
CA SER A 61 0.63 7.80 -6.70
C SER A 61 1.84 8.71 -6.51
N LEU A 62 1.94 9.38 -5.35
CA LEU A 62 3.10 10.21 -5.01
C LEU A 62 4.39 9.39 -4.93
N VAL A 63 4.34 8.21 -4.32
CA VAL A 63 5.47 7.26 -4.29
C VAL A 63 5.84 6.82 -5.72
N LEU A 64 4.85 6.45 -6.53
CA LEU A 64 5.02 5.97 -7.90
C LEU A 64 5.75 6.99 -8.78
N ILE A 65 5.30 8.25 -8.77
CA ILE A 65 5.89 9.33 -9.58
C ILE A 65 7.18 9.91 -8.97
N GLY A 66 7.49 9.58 -7.71
CA GLY A 66 8.70 10.04 -7.03
C GLY A 66 8.59 11.41 -6.36
N LEU A 67 7.37 11.88 -6.07
CA LEU A 67 7.12 13.19 -5.42
C LEU A 67 6.88 13.02 -3.91
N PHE A 68 7.56 13.83 -3.08
CA PHE A 68 7.46 13.77 -1.61
C PHE A 68 7.53 12.34 -1.02
N THR A 69 8.34 11.47 -1.64
CA THR A 69 8.32 10.02 -1.42
C THR A 69 8.45 9.61 0.04
N ARG A 70 9.27 10.32 0.82
CA ARG A 70 9.46 10.05 2.25
C ARG A 70 8.17 10.20 3.05
N GLY A 71 7.42 11.29 2.80
CA GLY A 71 6.15 11.55 3.48
C GLY A 71 5.05 10.62 2.97
N ALA A 72 4.99 10.43 1.65
CA ALA A 72 4.01 9.53 1.05
C ALA A 72 4.18 8.08 1.50
N ALA A 73 5.43 7.57 1.55
CA ALA A 73 5.72 6.23 2.06
C ALA A 73 5.36 6.08 3.55
N LEU A 74 5.59 7.11 4.37
CA LEU A 74 5.18 7.11 5.77
C LEU A 74 3.66 7.00 5.93
N LEU A 75 2.89 7.70 5.09
CA LEU A 75 1.43 7.58 5.07
C LEU A 75 0.96 6.19 4.61
N CYS A 76 1.55 5.65 3.55
CA CYS A 76 1.29 4.31 3.07
C CYS A 76 1.53 3.26 4.18
N SER A 77 2.72 3.26 4.77
CA SER A 77 3.09 2.35 5.87
C SER A 77 2.20 2.54 7.10
N GLY A 78 1.92 3.78 7.49
CA GLY A 78 1.05 4.09 8.63
C GLY A 78 -0.37 3.55 8.44
N SER A 79 -0.93 3.65 7.23
CA SER A 79 -2.27 3.10 6.93
C SER A 79 -2.31 1.57 7.02
N MET A 80 -1.26 0.88 6.60
CA MET A 80 -1.14 -0.58 6.69
C MET A 80 -0.91 -1.05 8.13
N ALA A 81 -0.07 -0.33 8.90
CA ALA A 81 0.11 -0.59 10.32
C ALA A 81 -1.21 -0.44 11.08
N PHE A 82 -1.96 0.64 10.83
CA PHE A 82 -3.29 0.84 11.40
C PHE A 82 -4.23 -0.33 11.06
N ALA A 83 -4.27 -0.75 9.80
CA ALA A 83 -5.08 -1.89 9.37
C ALA A 83 -4.68 -3.18 10.10
N TYR A 84 -3.38 -3.45 10.27
CA TYR A 84 -2.93 -4.63 10.98
C TYR A 84 -3.42 -4.64 12.43
N PHE A 85 -3.14 -3.58 13.19
CA PHE A 85 -3.47 -3.53 14.62
C PHE A 85 -4.97 -3.47 14.91
N THR A 86 -5.76 -2.83 14.04
CA THR A 86 -7.20 -2.63 14.29
C THR A 86 -8.11 -3.65 13.60
N VAL A 87 -7.70 -4.20 12.45
CA VAL A 87 -8.53 -5.12 11.66
C VAL A 87 -8.04 -6.56 11.76
N HIS A 88 -6.72 -6.80 11.73
CA HIS A 88 -6.17 -8.14 11.62
C HIS A 88 -5.75 -8.76 12.96
N LEU A 89 -5.04 -7.99 13.80
CA LEU A 89 -4.57 -8.45 15.11
C LEU A 89 -5.71 -9.01 16.01
N PRO A 90 -6.92 -8.41 16.06
CA PRO A 90 -8.01 -8.96 16.87
C PRO A 90 -8.46 -10.37 16.45
N ARG A 91 -8.17 -10.79 15.21
CA ARG A 91 -8.56 -12.12 14.69
C ARG A 91 -7.55 -13.21 15.05
N SER A 92 -6.28 -12.89 15.00
CA SER A 92 -5.17 -13.74 15.45
C SER A 92 -3.89 -12.91 15.53
N PHE A 93 -2.94 -13.33 16.37
CA PHE A 93 -1.66 -12.63 16.48
C PHE A 93 -0.78 -12.78 15.23
N PHE A 94 -0.82 -13.94 14.57
CA PHE A 94 0.06 -14.23 13.43
C PHE A 94 -0.57 -13.78 12.10
N PRO A 95 0.16 -13.05 11.23
CA PRO A 95 -0.36 -12.56 9.95
C PRO A 95 -0.94 -13.65 9.06
N LEU A 96 -0.27 -14.81 9.02
CA LEU A 96 -0.67 -15.99 8.25
C LEU A 96 -2.04 -16.54 8.69
N ALA A 97 -2.41 -16.34 9.96
CA ALA A 97 -3.67 -16.82 10.53
C ALA A 97 -4.80 -15.77 10.52
N ASN A 98 -4.51 -14.49 10.23
CA ASN A 98 -5.50 -13.39 10.28
C ASN A 98 -5.71 -12.66 8.94
N GLY A 99 -5.05 -13.10 7.87
CA GLY A 99 -5.10 -12.48 6.54
C GLY A 99 -4.43 -11.10 6.47
N GLY A 100 -3.59 -10.77 7.46
CA GLY A 100 -2.90 -9.49 7.59
C GLY A 100 -1.56 -9.44 6.89
N GLU A 101 -1.15 -10.49 6.18
CA GLU A 101 0.15 -10.60 5.51
C GLU A 101 0.43 -9.40 4.59
N ALA A 102 -0.54 -9.00 3.78
CA ALA A 102 -0.43 -7.82 2.93
C ALA A 102 -0.13 -6.56 3.75
N ALA A 103 -0.82 -6.36 4.87
CA ALA A 103 -0.62 -5.19 5.74
C ALA A 103 0.78 -5.16 6.39
N VAL A 104 1.45 -6.30 6.54
CA VAL A 104 2.82 -6.35 7.08
C VAL A 104 3.89 -6.29 5.97
N GLN A 105 3.55 -6.69 4.74
CA GLN A 105 4.46 -6.69 3.60
C GLN A 105 4.58 -5.31 2.94
N PHE A 106 3.51 -4.52 2.91
CA PHE A 106 3.50 -3.18 2.32
C PHE A 106 4.08 -2.15 3.29
N ARG A 107 5.34 -1.77 3.07
CA ARG A 107 6.06 -0.70 3.79
C ARG A 107 6.35 0.48 2.87
#